data_AF-A0A1L5KMM4-F1
#
_entry.id   AF-A0A1L5KMM4-F1
#
_cell.length_a   1.000
_cell.length_b   1.000
_cell.length_c   1.000
_cell.angle_alpha   90.00
_cell.angle_beta   90.00
_cell.angle_gamma   90.00
#
_symmetry.space_group_name_H-M   'P 1'
#
loop_
_entity.id
_entity.type
_entity.pdbx_description
1 polymer ?
#
loop_
_entity_poly.entity_id
_entity_poly.type
_entity_poly.pdbx_seq_one_letter_code
_entity_poly.pdbx_strand_id
1 'polypeptide(L)'
;MQHNTLPKHDQKLPFTRYDFGWVLLCIGMAIGAGTVLMPVQIGLKGIWVFITAAIIAYPATWVVQDIYLKTLSESDSCNDYTDIISHYLGKNWGIFLGVIYFLMIIHGIFIYSLAVVFDSASYLKTFGLTDADLSQSLLYKVAIFAVLVAIASGGERLLFKISGPMVVVKVGIIVVFGFAMIPHWNFANITAFPQASVFFRDVLLTIPFCFFSAIFIQVLNPMNIAYRKREADKVLATRLALRTHRISYITLIAVILFFAFSFTFSISHEEAVSAFEQNISALALAAQVIP
;
A
#
# COMPACT_ATOMS: atom_id res chain seq x y z
N MET A 1 36.15 38.97 -4.50
CA MET A 1 35.00 38.57 -3.64
C MET A 1 34.67 37.12 -3.99
N GLN A 2 35.07 36.18 -3.14
CA GLN A 2 34.80 34.76 -3.31
C GLN A 2 33.32 34.50 -3.05
N HIS A 3 32.57 34.15 -4.09
CA HIS A 3 31.23 33.61 -3.94
C HIS A 3 31.37 32.20 -3.31
N ASN A 4 31.16 32.11 -2.00
CA ASN A 4 30.94 30.85 -1.31
C ASN A 4 29.64 30.22 -1.83
N THR A 5 29.73 29.43 -2.88
CA THR A 5 28.69 28.45 -3.23
C THR A 5 28.82 27.31 -2.23
N LEU A 6 27.95 27.30 -1.22
CA LEU A 6 27.72 26.12 -0.39
C LEU A 6 27.56 24.88 -1.30
N PRO A 7 28.16 23.73 -0.95
CA PRO A 7 27.91 22.51 -1.71
C PRO A 7 26.40 22.27 -1.79
N LYS A 8 25.89 21.91 -2.98
CA LYS A 8 24.47 21.58 -3.24
C LYS A 8 23.87 20.55 -2.26
N HIS A 9 24.72 19.89 -1.48
CA HIS A 9 24.36 18.94 -0.43
C HIS A 9 23.62 19.50 0.79
N ASP A 10 23.55 20.82 1.03
CA ASP A 10 22.91 21.35 2.25
C ASP A 10 21.69 22.26 2.04
N GLN A 11 21.23 22.42 0.79
CA GLN A 11 19.98 23.16 0.56
C GLN A 11 18.75 22.32 0.95
N LYS A 12 17.88 22.90 1.79
CA LYS A 12 16.51 22.40 2.00
C LYS A 12 15.78 22.43 0.67
N LEU A 13 15.76 21.31 -0.04
CA LEU A 13 15.01 21.20 -1.29
C LEU A 13 13.52 21.36 -0.99
N PRO A 14 12.78 22.20 -1.74
CA PRO A 14 11.34 22.32 -1.55
C PRO A 14 10.67 20.98 -1.85
N PHE A 15 9.59 20.67 -1.11
CA PHE A 15 8.73 19.53 -1.42
C PHE A 15 7.87 19.90 -2.63
N THR A 16 7.99 19.13 -3.71
CA THR A 16 7.34 19.46 -4.98
C THR A 16 6.03 18.69 -5.17
N ARG A 17 5.17 19.15 -6.09
CA ARG A 17 3.97 18.39 -6.50
C ARG A 17 4.29 17.00 -7.05
N TYR A 18 5.49 16.82 -7.59
CA TYR A 18 5.96 15.53 -8.08
C TYR A 18 6.24 14.57 -6.92
N ASP A 19 6.88 15.07 -5.86
CA ASP A 19 7.12 14.29 -4.64
C ASP A 19 5.79 13.87 -4.00
N PHE A 20 4.80 14.77 -3.99
CA PHE A 20 3.45 14.45 -3.54
C PHE A 20 2.79 13.35 -4.39
N GLY A 21 2.99 13.36 -5.71
CA GLY A 21 2.50 12.30 -6.60
C GLY A 21 3.06 10.92 -6.23
N TRP A 22 4.37 10.84 -5.95
CA TRP A 22 4.99 9.60 -5.47
C TRP A 22 4.53 9.21 -4.07
N VAL A 23 4.32 10.18 -3.17
CA VAL A 23 3.73 9.90 -1.85
C VAL A 23 2.37 9.23 -1.99
N LEU A 24 1.51 9.77 -2.86
CA LEU A 24 0.21 9.18 -3.14
C LEU A 24 0.35 7.78 -3.75
N LEU A 25 1.22 7.54 -4.72
CA LEU A 25 1.37 6.19 -5.28
C LEU A 25 1.84 5.15 -4.25
N CYS A 26 2.80 5.52 -3.40
CA CYS A 26 3.27 4.65 -2.32
C CYS A 26 2.14 4.29 -1.34
N ILE A 27 1.38 5.29 -0.90
CA ILE A 27 0.22 5.10 -0.02
C ILE A 27 -0.85 4.25 -0.73
N GLY A 28 -1.12 4.54 -1.99
CA GLY A 28 -2.11 3.84 -2.81
C GLY A 28 -1.82 2.36 -3.03
N MET A 29 -0.53 2.00 -3.13
CA MET A 29 -0.10 0.61 -3.20
C MET A 29 -0.31 -0.10 -1.85
N ALA A 30 0.02 0.54 -0.74
CA ALA A 30 -0.11 -0.07 0.58
C ALA A 30 -1.58 -0.21 1.02
N ILE A 31 -2.42 0.77 0.70
CA ILE A 31 -3.85 0.75 1.04
C ILE A 31 -4.57 -0.23 0.12
N GLY A 32 -4.64 -1.48 0.58
CA GLY A 32 -5.38 -2.57 -0.02
C GLY A 32 -6.29 -3.26 0.99
N ALA A 33 -6.64 -4.52 0.72
CA ALA A 33 -7.49 -5.33 1.59
C ALA A 33 -6.96 -5.41 3.04
N GLY A 34 -5.63 -5.45 3.23
CA GLY A 34 -5.01 -5.48 4.55
C GLY A 34 -5.35 -4.26 5.42
N THR A 35 -5.32 -3.05 4.87
CA THR A 35 -5.68 -1.84 5.62
C THR A 35 -7.16 -1.78 5.97
N VAL A 36 -8.03 -2.15 5.03
CA VAL A 36 -9.49 -2.03 5.21
C VAL A 36 -10.05 -3.13 6.14
N LEU A 37 -9.43 -4.32 6.15
CA LEU A 37 -9.79 -5.41 7.07
C LEU A 37 -9.15 -5.28 8.46
N MET A 38 -8.22 -4.33 8.63
CA MET A 38 -7.47 -4.20 9.87
C MET A 38 -8.37 -3.99 11.09
N PRO A 39 -9.37 -3.08 11.09
CA PRO A 39 -10.19 -2.90 12.28
C PRO A 39 -10.99 -4.15 12.66
N VAL A 40 -11.46 -4.92 11.68
CA VAL A 40 -12.13 -6.21 11.91
C VAL A 40 -11.16 -7.17 12.60
N GLN A 41 -9.93 -7.29 12.11
CA GLN A 41 -8.91 -8.15 12.74
C GLN A 41 -8.60 -7.72 14.18
N ILE A 42 -8.57 -6.42 14.46
CA ILE A 42 -8.37 -5.91 15.82
C ILE A 42 -9.56 -6.23 16.72
N GLY A 43 -10.78 -6.09 16.21
CA GLY A 43 -11.99 -6.48 16.94
C GLY A 43 -12.01 -7.96 17.32
N LEU A 44 -11.47 -8.84 16.46
CA LEU A 44 -11.36 -10.28 16.72
C LEU A 44 -10.25 -10.63 17.72
N LYS A 45 -9.05 -10.05 17.54
CA LYS A 45 -7.83 -10.42 18.29
C LYS A 45 -7.62 -9.60 19.56
N GLY A 46 -8.30 -8.47 19.66
CA GLY A 46 -8.15 -7.51 20.74
C GLY A 46 -7.08 -6.46 20.46
N ILE A 47 -7.29 -5.28 21.06
CA ILE A 47 -6.44 -4.10 20.89
C ILE A 47 -5.00 -4.32 21.38
N TRP A 48 -4.81 -5.06 22.47
CA TRP A 48 -3.48 -5.33 23.04
C TRP A 48 -2.60 -6.13 22.09
N VAL A 49 -3.18 -7.16 21.46
CA VAL A 49 -2.49 -7.96 20.44
C VAL A 49 -2.04 -7.09 19.28
N PHE A 50 -2.94 -6.22 18.80
CA PHE A 50 -2.64 -5.32 17.71
C PHE A 50 -1.54 -4.31 18.05
N ILE A 51 -1.60 -3.65 19.20
CA ILE A 51 -0.57 -2.68 19.62
C ILE A 51 0.81 -3.33 19.64
N THR A 52 0.92 -4.51 20.26
CA THR A 52 2.20 -5.23 20.31
C THR A 52 2.67 -5.68 18.92
N ALA A 53 1.77 -6.21 18.09
CA ALA A 53 2.10 -6.57 16.72
C ALA A 53 2.54 -5.36 15.88
N ALA A 54 1.87 -4.21 16.02
CA ALA A 54 2.19 -2.97 15.31
C ALA A 54 3.56 -2.40 15.71
N ILE A 55 3.89 -2.43 17.01
CA ILE A 55 5.21 -2.01 17.54
C ILE A 55 6.34 -2.87 16.97
N ILE A 56 6.08 -4.14 16.61
CA ILE A 56 7.09 -5.02 16.01
C ILE A 56 7.10 -4.87 14.48
N ALA A 57 5.93 -4.98 13.86
CA ALA A 57 5.79 -5.08 12.41
C ALA A 57 6.08 -3.76 11.69
N TYR A 58 5.65 -2.61 12.21
CA TYR A 58 5.85 -1.34 11.52
C TYR A 58 7.33 -0.88 11.54
N PRO A 59 8.10 -1.02 12.62
CA PRO A 59 9.55 -0.81 12.54
C PRO A 59 10.24 -1.79 11.60
N ALA A 60 9.86 -3.07 11.61
CA ALA A 60 10.42 -4.06 10.69
C ALA A 60 10.14 -3.70 9.22
N THR A 61 8.91 -3.29 8.90
CA THR A 61 8.51 -2.88 7.55
C THR A 61 9.30 -1.65 7.09
N TRP A 62 9.47 -0.66 7.97
CA TRP A 62 10.31 0.51 7.69
C TRP A 62 11.74 0.10 7.31
N VAL A 63 12.37 -0.75 8.13
CA VAL A 63 13.76 -1.19 7.92
C VAL A 63 13.90 -1.95 6.61
N VAL A 64 13.00 -2.89 6.31
CA VAL A 64 13.05 -3.67 5.06
C VAL A 64 12.92 -2.76 3.84
N GLN A 65 11.99 -1.82 3.85
CA GLN A 65 11.78 -0.89 2.74
C GLN A 65 12.93 0.11 2.58
N ASP A 66 13.47 0.60 3.69
CA ASP A 66 14.60 1.54 3.71
C ASP A 66 15.88 0.87 3.18
N ILE A 67 16.18 -0.35 3.62
CA ILE A 67 17.30 -1.14 3.09
C ILE A 67 17.12 -1.39 1.60
N TYR A 68 15.93 -1.84 1.18
CA TYR A 68 15.64 -2.08 -0.23
C TYR A 68 15.88 -0.82 -1.09
N LEU A 69 15.36 0.33 -0.66
CA LEU A 69 15.51 1.58 -1.39
C LEU A 69 16.97 2.07 -1.41
N LYS A 70 17.72 1.93 -0.31
CA LYS A 70 19.15 2.27 -0.25
C LYS A 70 19.97 1.40 -1.20
N THR A 71 19.74 0.09 -1.20
CA THR A 71 20.43 -0.83 -2.12
C THR A 71 20.13 -0.49 -3.58
N LEU A 72 18.88 -0.18 -3.92
CA LEU A 72 18.52 0.29 -5.27
C LEU A 72 19.20 1.60 -5.65
N SER A 73 19.35 2.50 -4.68
CA SER A 73 19.94 3.82 -4.89
C SER A 73 21.46 3.76 -5.06
N GLU A 74 22.13 2.81 -4.41
CA GLU A 74 23.57 2.59 -4.50
C GLU A 74 24.01 1.91 -5.79
N SER A 75 23.13 1.15 -6.46
CA SER A 75 23.45 0.50 -7.74
C SER A 75 23.88 1.52 -8.83
N ASP A 76 25.08 1.33 -9.39
CA ASP A 76 25.64 2.23 -10.42
C ASP A 76 24.89 2.11 -11.74
N SER A 77 24.56 0.89 -12.14
CA SER A 77 23.67 0.65 -13.26
C SER A 77 22.22 0.88 -12.86
N CYS A 78 21.50 1.73 -13.59
CA CYS A 78 20.05 1.88 -13.45
C CYS A 78 19.38 0.70 -14.17
N ASN A 79 19.73 -0.51 -13.76
CA ASN A 79 19.33 -1.73 -14.45
C ASN A 79 18.33 -2.51 -13.62
N ASP A 80 17.44 -3.21 -14.31
CA ASP A 80 16.37 -4.01 -13.75
C ASP A 80 16.85 -4.93 -12.62
N TYR A 81 15.94 -5.27 -11.70
CA TYR A 81 16.17 -6.14 -10.54
C TYR A 81 16.96 -7.43 -10.88
N THR A 82 16.79 -7.94 -12.10
CA THR A 82 17.53 -9.07 -12.68
C THR A 82 19.03 -8.85 -12.83
N ASP A 83 19.48 -7.63 -13.11
CA ASP A 83 20.89 -7.30 -13.27
C ASP A 83 21.59 -7.21 -11.91
N ILE A 84 20.89 -6.68 -10.89
CA ILE A 84 21.37 -6.67 -9.50
C ILE A 84 21.57 -8.11 -9.01
N ILE A 85 20.59 -8.99 -9.25
CA ILE A 85 20.71 -10.41 -8.88
C ILE A 85 21.87 -11.08 -9.63
N SER A 86 21.99 -10.84 -10.94
CA SER A 86 23.07 -11.41 -11.75
C SER A 86 24.46 -10.96 -11.28
N HIS A 87 24.58 -9.72 -10.79
CA HIS A 87 25.82 -9.17 -10.25
C HIS A 87 26.26 -9.86 -8.95
N TYR A 88 25.33 -10.16 -8.04
CA TYR A 88 25.66 -10.76 -6.74
C TYR A 88 25.68 -12.30 -6.73
N LEU A 89 24.82 -12.96 -7.51
CA LEU A 89 24.63 -14.43 -7.48
C LEU A 89 25.21 -15.14 -8.72
N GLY A 90 25.68 -14.39 -9.72
CA GLY A 90 26.21 -14.91 -10.97
C GLY A 90 25.15 -15.16 -12.04
N LYS A 91 25.59 -15.24 -13.29
CA LYS A 91 24.74 -15.24 -14.50
C LYS A 91 23.63 -16.31 -14.51
N ASN A 92 23.92 -17.53 -14.09
CA ASN A 92 22.94 -18.63 -14.12
C ASN A 92 21.83 -18.44 -13.08
N TRP A 93 22.19 -18.01 -11.88
CA TRP A 93 21.23 -17.69 -10.82
C TRP A 93 20.44 -16.41 -11.14
N GLY A 94 21.08 -15.44 -11.79
CA GLY A 94 20.41 -14.26 -12.34
C GLY A 94 19.31 -14.60 -13.33
N ILE A 95 19.57 -15.52 -14.27
CA ILE A 95 18.55 -16.00 -15.22
C ILE A 95 17.44 -16.75 -14.49
N PHE A 96 17.78 -17.69 -13.61
CA PHE A 96 16.79 -18.49 -12.87
C PHE A 96 15.84 -17.61 -12.03
N LEU A 97 16.41 -16.73 -11.21
CA LEU A 97 15.63 -15.81 -10.38
C LEU A 97 14.90 -14.75 -11.21
N GLY A 98 15.47 -14.36 -12.36
CA GLY A 98 14.81 -13.51 -13.33
C GLY A 98 13.55 -14.14 -13.92
N VAL A 99 13.59 -15.42 -14.26
CA VAL A 99 12.41 -16.17 -14.72
C VAL A 99 11.35 -16.26 -13.62
N ILE A 100 11.76 -16.56 -12.38
CA ILE A 100 10.83 -16.57 -11.23
C ILE A 100 10.18 -15.20 -11.04
N TYR A 101 10.99 -14.13 -11.08
CA TYR A 101 10.52 -12.75 -10.95
C TYR A 101 9.53 -12.37 -12.06
N PHE A 102 9.84 -12.75 -13.30
CA PHE A 102 8.97 -12.55 -14.45
C PHE A 102 7.63 -13.28 -14.29
N LEU A 103 7.65 -14.56 -13.89
CA LEU A 103 6.44 -15.35 -13.61
C LEU A 103 5.61 -14.72 -12.48
N MET A 104 6.26 -14.23 -11.43
CA MET A 104 5.58 -13.56 -10.31
C MET A 104 4.89 -12.26 -10.76
N ILE A 105 5.54 -11.44 -11.58
CA ILE A 105 4.93 -10.23 -12.13
C ILE A 105 3.76 -10.57 -13.05
N ILE A 106 3.93 -11.52 -13.98
CA ILE A 106 2.86 -11.95 -14.88
C ILE A 106 1.65 -12.41 -14.08
N HIS A 107 1.87 -13.24 -13.06
CA HIS A 107 0.82 -13.72 -12.18
C HIS A 107 0.08 -12.57 -11.49
N GLY A 108 0.82 -11.59 -10.96
CA GLY A 108 0.26 -10.37 -10.37
C GLY A 108 -0.60 -9.58 -11.36
N ILE A 109 -0.10 -9.34 -12.57
CA ILE A 109 -0.83 -8.61 -13.62
C ILE A 109 -2.17 -9.30 -13.93
N PHE A 110 -2.18 -10.63 -14.05
CA PHE A 110 -3.42 -11.36 -14.31
C PHE A 110 -4.41 -11.30 -13.15
N ILE A 111 -3.97 -11.51 -11.91
CA ILE A 111 -4.87 -11.43 -10.74
C ILE A 111 -5.52 -10.06 -10.63
N TYR A 112 -4.74 -8.98 -10.71
CA TYR A 112 -5.29 -7.63 -10.59
C TYR A 112 -6.17 -7.25 -11.79
N SER A 113 -5.81 -7.66 -13.01
CA SER A 113 -6.64 -7.40 -14.19
C SER A 113 -7.97 -8.13 -14.12
N LEU A 114 -7.96 -9.40 -13.68
CA LEU A 114 -9.18 -10.17 -13.48
C LEU A 114 -10.06 -9.55 -12.40
N ALA A 115 -9.50 -9.12 -11.27
CA ALA A 115 -10.25 -8.41 -10.23
C ALA A 115 -10.96 -7.18 -10.80
N VAL A 116 -10.27 -6.34 -11.59
CA VAL A 116 -10.88 -5.17 -12.25
C VAL A 116 -11.99 -5.58 -13.22
N VAL A 117 -11.82 -6.66 -13.98
CA VAL A 117 -12.87 -7.16 -14.89
C VAL A 117 -14.11 -7.61 -14.11
N PHE A 118 -13.93 -8.42 -13.06
CA PHE A 118 -15.05 -8.93 -12.27
C PHE A 118 -15.76 -7.81 -11.52
N ASP A 119 -15.02 -6.91 -10.88
CA ASP A 119 -15.59 -5.78 -10.14
C ASP A 119 -16.34 -4.84 -11.08
N SER A 120 -15.74 -4.44 -12.21
CA SER A 120 -16.38 -3.53 -13.15
C SER A 120 -17.66 -4.13 -13.76
N ALA A 121 -17.66 -5.42 -14.11
CA ALA A 121 -18.85 -6.11 -14.57
C ALA A 121 -19.94 -6.19 -13.48
N SER A 122 -19.54 -6.48 -12.24
CA SER A 122 -20.45 -6.50 -11.09
C SER A 122 -21.10 -5.13 -10.84
N TYR A 123 -20.33 -4.03 -10.93
CA TYR A 123 -20.86 -2.68 -10.81
C TYR A 123 -21.81 -2.32 -11.97
N LEU A 124 -21.46 -2.63 -13.22
CA LEU A 124 -22.33 -2.37 -14.37
C LEU A 124 -23.68 -3.08 -14.24
N LYS A 125 -23.69 -4.29 -13.69
CA LYS A 125 -24.90 -5.03 -13.36
C LYS A 125 -25.67 -4.41 -12.19
N THR A 126 -24.98 -4.08 -11.10
CA THR A 126 -25.59 -3.51 -9.88
C THR A 126 -26.23 -2.14 -10.13
N PHE A 127 -25.63 -1.32 -11.00
CA PHE A 127 -26.19 -0.02 -11.40
C PHE A 127 -27.23 -0.10 -12.52
N GLY A 128 -27.58 -1.31 -12.99
CA GLY A 128 -28.59 -1.52 -14.03
C GLY A 128 -28.18 -1.08 -15.43
N LEU A 129 -26.89 -0.88 -15.70
CA LEU A 129 -26.41 -0.56 -17.04
C LEU A 129 -26.44 -1.78 -17.97
N THR A 130 -26.36 -2.99 -17.41
CA THR A 130 -26.43 -4.25 -18.17
C THR A 130 -27.12 -5.36 -17.39
N ASP A 131 -28.06 -6.07 -18.00
CA ASP A 131 -28.68 -7.26 -17.38
C ASP A 131 -27.80 -8.51 -17.46
N ALA A 132 -26.88 -8.54 -18.44
CA ALA A 132 -25.98 -9.66 -18.67
C ALA A 132 -24.72 -9.59 -17.79
N ASP A 133 -24.23 -10.75 -17.35
CA ASP A 133 -22.96 -10.85 -16.65
C ASP A 133 -21.78 -10.67 -17.64
N LEU A 134 -21.38 -9.42 -17.83
CA LEU A 134 -20.24 -9.04 -18.67
C LEU A 134 -18.92 -9.70 -18.25
N SER A 135 -18.82 -10.16 -17.01
CA SER A 135 -17.59 -10.80 -16.51
C SER A 135 -17.29 -12.12 -17.23
N GLN A 136 -18.29 -12.74 -17.86
CA GLN A 136 -18.10 -13.97 -18.63
C GLN A 136 -17.71 -13.70 -20.09
N SER A 137 -17.93 -12.48 -20.59
CA SER A 137 -17.61 -12.12 -21.97
C SER A 137 -16.09 -12.01 -22.18
N LEU A 138 -15.58 -12.78 -23.14
CA LEU A 138 -14.17 -12.72 -23.54
C LEU A 138 -13.80 -11.34 -24.10
N LEU A 139 -14.71 -10.71 -24.86
CA LEU A 139 -14.48 -9.38 -25.44
C LEU A 139 -14.34 -8.33 -24.33
N TYR A 140 -15.16 -8.42 -23.29
CA TYR A 140 -15.08 -7.50 -22.14
C TYR A 140 -13.76 -7.65 -21.39
N LYS A 141 -13.33 -8.90 -21.12
CA LYS A 141 -12.02 -9.20 -20.52
C LYS A 141 -10.86 -8.59 -21.31
N VAL A 142 -10.84 -8.82 -22.62
CA VAL A 142 -9.77 -8.32 -23.50
C VAL A 142 -9.79 -6.79 -23.59
N ALA A 143 -10.97 -6.18 -23.67
CA ALA A 143 -11.10 -4.72 -23.73
C ALA A 143 -10.56 -4.04 -22.47
N ILE A 144 -10.96 -4.50 -21.29
CA ILE A 144 -10.45 -3.97 -20.01
C ILE A 144 -8.93 -4.19 -19.91
N PHE A 145 -8.43 -5.38 -20.26
CA PHE A 145 -7.00 -5.66 -20.24
C PHE A 145 -6.21 -4.73 -21.18
N ALA A 146 -6.70 -4.49 -22.39
CA ALA A 146 -6.08 -3.59 -23.35
C ALA A 146 -6.03 -2.14 -22.83
N VAL A 147 -7.09 -1.67 -22.17
CA VAL A 147 -7.12 -0.34 -21.53
C VAL A 147 -6.11 -0.25 -20.40
N LEU A 148 -6.01 -1.28 -19.54
CA LEU A 148 -5.02 -1.31 -18.45
C LEU A 148 -3.58 -1.28 -18.99
N VAL A 149 -3.29 -2.05 -20.05
CA VAL A 149 -1.97 -2.04 -20.71
C VAL A 149 -1.68 -0.68 -21.35
N ALA A 150 -2.67 -0.06 -22.01
CA ALA A 150 -2.52 1.27 -22.61
C ALA A 150 -2.19 2.33 -21.54
N ILE A 151 -2.88 2.29 -20.40
CA ILE A 151 -2.61 3.19 -19.26
C ILE A 151 -1.20 2.93 -18.70
N ALA A 152 -0.83 1.67 -18.48
CA ALA A 152 0.49 1.31 -17.98
C ALA A 152 1.63 1.71 -18.94
N SER A 153 1.36 1.71 -20.25
CA SER A 153 2.32 2.16 -21.27
C SER A 153 2.46 3.68 -21.36
N GLY A 154 1.43 4.44 -20.95
CA GLY A 154 1.52 5.88 -20.81
C GLY A 154 2.31 6.22 -19.56
N GLY A 155 3.55 6.71 -19.74
CA GLY A 155 4.53 6.88 -18.66
C GLY A 155 4.07 7.67 -17.42
N GLU A 156 4.96 7.86 -16.45
CA GLU A 156 4.68 8.33 -15.09
C GLU A 156 3.60 9.43 -14.94
N ARG A 157 3.55 10.42 -15.85
CA ARG A 157 2.54 11.49 -15.82
C ARG A 157 1.10 11.00 -15.99
N LEU A 158 0.85 10.03 -16.86
CA LEU A 158 -0.49 9.46 -17.03
C LEU A 158 -0.86 8.62 -15.79
N LEU A 159 0.11 7.85 -15.28
CA LEU A 159 -0.03 7.05 -14.08
C LEU A 159 -0.40 7.93 -12.86
N PHE A 160 0.28 9.07 -12.67
CA PHE A 160 -0.10 10.02 -11.62
C PHE A 160 -1.49 10.63 -11.83
N LYS A 161 -1.85 10.94 -13.07
CA LYS A 161 -3.14 11.59 -13.38
C LYS A 161 -4.33 10.66 -13.14
N ILE A 162 -4.15 9.35 -13.36
CA ILE A 162 -5.21 8.35 -13.18
C ILE A 162 -5.20 7.80 -11.76
N SER A 163 -4.05 7.35 -11.26
CA SER A 163 -3.96 6.72 -9.93
C SER A 163 -4.06 7.74 -8.80
N GLY A 164 -3.57 8.97 -8.99
CA GLY A 164 -3.60 10.02 -7.96
C GLY A 164 -5.01 10.27 -7.38
N PRO A 165 -6.01 10.62 -8.21
CA PRO A 165 -7.39 10.80 -7.74
C PRO A 165 -7.96 9.55 -7.06
N MET A 166 -7.71 8.36 -7.59
CA MET A 166 -8.19 7.10 -7.00
C MET A 166 -7.65 6.90 -5.58
N VAL A 167 -6.36 7.15 -5.37
CA VAL A 167 -5.75 7.05 -4.04
C VAL A 167 -6.30 8.12 -3.10
N VAL A 168 -6.43 9.37 -3.57
CA VAL A 168 -6.99 10.46 -2.77
C VAL A 168 -8.41 10.11 -2.31
N VAL A 169 -9.24 9.53 -3.18
CA VAL A 169 -10.58 9.06 -2.82
C VAL A 169 -10.51 7.94 -1.77
N LYS A 170 -9.67 6.91 -1.97
CA LYS A 170 -9.53 5.81 -1.00
C LYS A 170 -9.05 6.28 0.37
N VAL A 171 -7.99 7.10 0.40
CA VAL A 171 -7.45 7.69 1.64
C VAL A 171 -8.49 8.61 2.27
N GLY A 172 -9.17 9.42 1.46
CA GLY A 172 -10.23 10.32 1.89
C GLY A 172 -11.37 9.58 2.59
N ILE A 173 -11.84 8.48 2.00
CA ILE A 173 -12.85 7.59 2.60
C ILE A 173 -12.36 7.10 3.96
N ILE A 174 -11.17 6.50 4.03
CA ILE A 174 -10.61 5.97 5.29
C ILE A 174 -10.53 7.05 6.38
N VAL A 175 -10.05 8.24 6.03
CA VAL A 175 -9.94 9.36 6.97
C VAL A 175 -11.31 9.87 7.40
N VAL A 176 -12.24 10.09 6.46
CA VAL A 176 -13.61 10.55 6.75
C VAL A 176 -14.32 9.56 7.65
N PHE A 177 -14.28 8.26 7.33
CA PHE A 177 -14.86 7.22 8.19
C PHE A 177 -14.17 7.16 9.55
N GLY A 178 -12.84 7.32 9.60
CA GLY A 178 -12.10 7.42 10.86
C GLY A 178 -12.60 8.58 11.74
N PHE A 179 -12.89 9.75 11.16
CA PHE A 179 -13.47 10.88 11.91
C PHE A 179 -14.94 10.66 12.26
N ALA A 180 -15.74 10.10 11.35
CA ALA A 180 -17.16 9.85 11.55
C ALA A 180 -17.42 8.83 12.67
N MET A 181 -16.45 7.97 12.96
CA MET A 181 -16.52 7.01 14.07
C MET A 181 -16.23 7.64 15.45
N ILE A 182 -15.61 8.82 15.53
CA ILE A 182 -15.26 9.46 16.82
C ILE A 182 -16.45 9.63 17.78
N PRO A 183 -17.63 10.10 17.33
CA PRO A 183 -18.81 10.22 18.21
C PRO A 183 -19.31 8.88 18.75
N HIS A 184 -18.95 7.76 18.11
CA HIS A 184 -19.38 6.41 18.47
C HIS A 184 -18.35 5.68 19.34
N TRP A 185 -17.27 6.34 19.76
CA TRP A 185 -16.25 5.73 20.60
C TRP A 185 -16.82 5.33 21.95
N ASN A 186 -16.75 4.02 22.22
CA ASN A 186 -17.06 3.43 23.49
C ASN A 186 -15.83 2.69 24.02
N PHE A 187 -15.17 3.25 25.03
CA PHE A 187 -14.00 2.64 25.65
C PHE A 187 -14.31 1.33 26.40
N ALA A 188 -15.59 0.99 26.61
CA ALA A 188 -15.98 -0.35 27.07
C ALA A 188 -15.66 -1.45 26.04
N ASN A 189 -15.44 -1.10 24.76
CA ASN A 189 -14.99 -2.02 23.73
C ASN A 189 -13.51 -2.43 23.89
N ILE A 190 -12.76 -1.78 24.80
CA ILE A 190 -11.39 -2.20 25.13
C ILE A 190 -11.45 -3.54 25.87
N THR A 191 -11.05 -4.60 25.18
CA THR A 191 -10.98 -5.94 25.73
C THR A 191 -9.97 -6.01 26.88
N ALA A 192 -10.26 -6.83 27.89
CA ALA A 192 -9.31 -7.16 28.94
C ALA A 192 -8.02 -7.77 28.33
N PHE A 193 -6.91 -7.65 29.06
CA PHE A 193 -5.65 -8.24 28.63
C PHE A 193 -5.81 -9.78 28.55
N PRO A 194 -5.54 -10.41 27.39
CA PRO A 194 -5.75 -11.84 27.22
C PRO A 194 -4.73 -12.67 28.00
N GLN A 195 -5.05 -13.95 28.22
CA GLN A 195 -4.10 -14.89 28.82
C GLN A 195 -2.81 -14.96 27.99
N ALA A 196 -1.65 -15.05 28.66
CA ALA A 196 -0.34 -14.91 28.02
C ALA A 196 -0.12 -15.86 26.83
N SER A 197 -0.56 -17.12 26.93
CA SER A 197 -0.43 -18.10 25.83
C SER A 197 -1.21 -17.70 24.58
N VAL A 198 -2.45 -17.24 24.75
CA VAL A 198 -3.31 -16.76 23.67
C VAL A 198 -2.76 -15.45 23.10
N PHE A 199 -2.32 -14.54 23.98
CA PHE A 199 -1.69 -13.28 23.60
C PHE A 199 -0.50 -13.48 22.66
N PHE A 200 0.50 -14.26 23.05
CA PHE A 200 1.70 -14.44 22.22
C PHE A 200 1.40 -15.17 20.90
N ARG A 201 0.48 -16.15 20.92
CA ARG A 201 0.02 -16.81 19.70
C ARG A 201 -0.61 -15.79 18.75
N ASP A 202 -1.55 -14.98 19.23
CA ASP A 202 -2.28 -14.04 18.39
C ASP A 202 -1.40 -12.88 17.94
N VAL A 203 -0.43 -12.43 18.76
CA VAL A 203 0.59 -11.45 18.34
C VAL A 203 1.40 -12.01 17.17
N LEU A 204 1.88 -13.24 17.28
CA LEU A 204 2.65 -13.89 16.22
C LEU A 204 1.86 -13.99 14.91
N LEU A 205 0.56 -14.31 14.99
CA LEU A 205 -0.32 -14.40 13.82
C LEU A 205 -0.70 -13.04 13.23
N THR A 206 -0.67 -11.97 14.04
CA THR A 206 -1.03 -10.61 13.62
C THR A 206 0.15 -9.86 12.99
N ILE A 207 1.39 -10.20 13.35
CA ILE A 207 2.60 -9.55 12.79
C ILE A 207 2.64 -9.57 11.25
N PRO A 208 2.45 -10.71 10.56
CA PRO A 208 2.45 -10.73 9.10
C PRO A 208 1.37 -9.83 8.50
N PHE A 209 0.18 -9.81 9.10
CA PHE A 209 -0.92 -8.97 8.65
C PHE A 209 -0.56 -7.47 8.78
N CYS A 210 -0.02 -7.05 9.92
CA CYS A 210 0.47 -5.69 10.10
C CYS A 210 1.61 -5.35 9.12
N PHE A 211 2.55 -6.28 8.90
CA PHE A 211 3.66 -6.10 7.97
C PHE A 211 3.17 -5.87 6.53
N PHE A 212 2.30 -6.75 6.02
CA PHE A 212 1.77 -6.63 4.66
C PHE A 212 0.79 -5.46 4.48
N SER A 213 0.17 -4.96 5.55
CA SER A 213 -0.71 -3.78 5.48
C SER A 213 0.03 -2.46 5.22
N ALA A 214 1.34 -2.42 5.46
CA ALA A 214 2.15 -1.21 5.37
C ALA A 214 3.25 -1.27 4.29
N ILE A 215 3.27 -2.34 3.49
CA ILE A 215 4.31 -2.60 2.50
C ILE A 215 3.95 -2.02 1.12
N PHE A 216 4.90 -1.35 0.49
CA PHE A 216 4.81 -0.79 -0.87
C PHE A 216 6.13 -0.87 -1.63
N ILE A 217 6.95 -1.88 -1.34
CA ILE A 217 8.28 -2.13 -1.93
C ILE A 217 8.28 -2.07 -3.47
N GLN A 218 7.19 -2.53 -4.09
CA GLN A 218 7.02 -2.63 -5.53
C GLN A 218 7.06 -1.25 -6.21
N VAL A 219 6.63 -0.19 -5.52
CA VAL A 219 6.64 1.19 -6.03
C VAL A 219 8.02 1.85 -5.84
N LEU A 220 8.84 1.35 -4.90
CA LEU A 220 10.13 1.96 -4.58
C LEU A 220 11.12 1.91 -5.75
N ASN A 221 11.13 0.82 -6.53
CA ASN A 221 12.02 0.72 -7.69
C ASN A 221 11.65 1.70 -8.82
N PRO A 222 10.40 1.72 -9.34
CA PRO A 222 9.96 2.75 -10.28
C PRO A 222 10.19 4.17 -9.77
N MET A 223 9.93 4.43 -8.49
CA MET A 223 10.16 5.73 -7.86
C MET A 223 11.64 6.13 -7.90
N ASN A 224 12.55 5.21 -7.54
CA ASN A 224 13.98 5.47 -7.56
C ASN A 224 14.48 5.76 -8.98
N ILE A 225 14.06 4.95 -9.96
CA ILE A 225 14.38 5.15 -11.38
C ILE A 225 13.91 6.53 -11.84
N ALA A 226 12.71 6.92 -11.44
CA ALA A 226 12.10 8.19 -11.84
C ALA A 226 12.87 9.42 -11.28
N TYR A 227 13.28 9.38 -10.01
CA TYR A 227 14.13 10.42 -9.45
C TYR A 227 15.52 10.46 -10.10
N ARG A 228 16.13 9.31 -10.40
CA ARG A 228 17.42 9.22 -11.11
C ARG A 228 17.36 9.73 -12.55
N LYS A 229 16.23 9.58 -13.24
CA LYS A 229 16.03 10.14 -14.59
C LYS A 229 15.89 11.66 -14.57
N ARG A 230 15.40 12.21 -13.46
CA ARG A 230 15.13 13.65 -13.33
C ARG A 230 16.32 14.44 -12.79
N GLU A 231 17.06 13.87 -11.86
CA GLU A 231 18.21 14.50 -11.21
C GLU A 231 19.52 13.88 -11.70
N ALA A 232 20.41 14.69 -12.27
CA ALA A 232 21.72 14.23 -12.75
C ALA A 232 22.67 13.82 -11.60
N ASP A 233 22.48 14.38 -10.40
CA ASP A 233 23.24 14.02 -9.21
C ASP A 233 22.59 12.80 -8.52
N LYS A 234 23.32 11.67 -8.54
CA LYS A 234 22.90 10.41 -7.93
C LYS A 234 22.58 10.58 -6.45
N VAL A 235 23.39 11.33 -5.70
CA VAL A 235 23.20 11.50 -4.25
C VAL A 235 21.96 12.34 -3.96
N LEU A 236 21.69 13.35 -4.80
CA LEU A 236 20.49 14.15 -4.71
C LEU A 236 19.23 13.34 -5.03
N ALA A 237 19.25 12.54 -6.11
CA ALA A 237 18.16 11.65 -6.48
C ALA A 237 17.80 10.68 -5.34
N THR A 238 18.80 10.02 -4.76
CA THR A 238 18.66 9.11 -3.61
C THR A 238 18.04 9.82 -2.41
N ARG A 239 18.48 11.04 -2.10
CA ARG A 239 17.93 11.81 -0.98
C ARG A 239 16.46 12.15 -1.18
N LEU A 240 16.06 12.52 -2.41
CA LEU A 240 14.65 12.80 -2.73
C LEU A 240 13.79 11.53 -2.64
N ALA A 241 14.28 10.40 -3.13
CA ALA A 241 13.62 9.11 -3.02
C ALA A 241 13.43 8.69 -1.55
N LEU A 242 14.48 8.76 -0.73
CA LEU A 242 14.42 8.44 0.71
C LEU A 242 13.50 9.40 1.48
N ARG A 243 13.53 10.70 1.15
CA ARG A 243 12.61 11.68 1.75
C ARG A 243 11.16 11.35 1.43
N THR A 244 10.88 11.00 0.17
CA THR A 244 9.55 10.62 -0.29
C THR A 244 9.08 9.36 0.42
N HIS A 245 9.90 8.30 0.44
CA HIS A 245 9.65 7.08 1.20
C HIS A 245 9.29 7.38 2.67
N ARG A 246 10.07 8.25 3.33
CA ARG A 246 9.82 8.65 4.71
C ARG A 246 8.46 9.31 4.93
N ILE A 247 8.13 10.28 4.09
CA ILE A 247 6.85 10.99 4.19
C ILE A 247 5.70 10.04 3.90
N SER A 248 5.82 9.20 2.86
CA SER A 248 4.81 8.19 2.52
C SER A 248 4.54 7.25 3.69
N TYR A 249 5.60 6.70 4.28
CA TYR A 249 5.47 5.71 5.35
C TYR A 249 4.85 6.29 6.62
N ILE A 250 5.33 7.45 7.08
CA ILE A 250 4.79 8.09 8.29
C ILE A 250 3.31 8.44 8.09
N THR A 251 2.97 9.01 6.93
CA THR A 251 1.58 9.36 6.59
C THR A 251 0.70 8.11 6.56
N LEU A 252 1.18 7.04 5.92
CA LEU A 252 0.47 5.77 5.83
C LEU A 252 0.20 5.18 7.21
N ILE A 253 1.21 5.03 8.06
CA ILE A 253 1.05 4.47 9.40
C ILE A 253 0.10 5.32 10.25
N ALA A 254 0.18 6.65 10.16
CA ALA A 254 -0.72 7.54 10.87
C ALA A 254 -2.19 7.31 10.44
N VAL A 255 -2.46 7.21 9.13
CA VAL A 255 -3.81 6.95 8.60
C VAL A 255 -4.30 5.57 9.01
N ILE A 256 -3.46 4.53 8.89
CA ILE A 256 -3.80 3.15 9.26
C ILE A 256 -4.14 3.07 10.75
N LEU A 257 -3.29 3.61 11.63
CA LEU A 257 -3.51 3.57 13.07
C LEU A 257 -4.74 4.37 13.48
N PHE A 258 -4.93 5.57 12.92
CA PHE A 258 -6.12 6.39 13.20
C PHE A 258 -7.41 5.65 12.83
N PHE A 259 -7.46 5.06 11.63
CA PHE A 259 -8.59 4.27 11.17
C PHE A 259 -8.82 3.03 12.04
N ALA A 260 -7.76 2.26 12.31
CA ALA A 260 -7.78 1.08 13.16
C ALA A 260 -8.34 1.35 14.55
N PHE A 261 -7.79 2.34 15.27
CA PHE A 261 -8.24 2.67 16.62
C PHE A 261 -9.65 3.25 16.63
N SER A 262 -9.97 4.14 15.69
CA SER A 262 -11.30 4.76 15.67
C SER A 262 -12.42 3.73 15.50
N PHE A 263 -12.20 2.74 14.64
CA PHE A 263 -13.13 1.64 14.46
C PHE A 263 -13.12 0.65 15.63
N THR A 264 -11.95 0.35 16.20
CA THR A 264 -11.86 -0.53 17.38
C THR A 264 -12.63 0.02 18.57
N PHE A 265 -12.65 1.34 18.74
CA PHE A 265 -13.43 1.96 19.80
C PHE A 265 -14.93 2.04 19.49
N SER A 266 -15.33 1.94 18.23
CA SER A 266 -16.74 2.07 17.82
C SER A 266 -17.46 0.75 17.65
N ILE A 267 -16.75 -0.30 17.20
CA ILE A 267 -17.31 -1.59 16.84
C ILE A 267 -17.17 -2.58 17.99
N SER A 268 -18.24 -3.31 18.30
CA SER A 268 -18.26 -4.39 19.28
C SER A 268 -17.61 -5.67 18.75
N HIS A 269 -17.21 -6.57 19.66
CA HIS A 269 -16.64 -7.86 19.25
C HIS A 269 -17.61 -8.68 18.40
N GLU A 270 -18.92 -8.66 18.69
CA GLU A 270 -19.94 -9.39 17.95
C GLU A 270 -20.07 -8.91 16.51
N GLU A 271 -20.05 -7.59 16.29
CA GLU A 271 -20.05 -6.99 14.95
C GLU A 271 -18.77 -7.35 14.18
N ALA A 272 -17.60 -7.37 14.86
CA ALA A 272 -16.34 -7.78 14.24
C ALA A 272 -16.36 -9.27 13.82
N VAL A 273 -16.93 -10.16 14.64
CA VAL A 273 -17.13 -11.58 14.30
C VAL A 273 -18.05 -11.71 13.10
N SER A 274 -19.20 -11.04 13.12
CA SER A 274 -20.17 -11.06 12.01
C SER A 274 -19.54 -10.59 10.69
N ALA A 275 -18.76 -9.50 10.73
CA ALA A 275 -18.07 -8.99 9.57
C ALA A 275 -17.02 -9.96 9.03
N PHE A 276 -16.26 -10.61 9.92
CA PHE A 276 -15.27 -11.59 9.52
C PHE A 276 -15.91 -12.82 8.86
N GLU A 277 -16.98 -13.36 9.45
CA GLU A 277 -17.71 -14.51 8.90
C GLU A 277 -18.30 -14.19 7.51
N GLN A 278 -18.77 -12.96 7.31
CA GLN A 278 -19.34 -12.52 6.04
C GLN A 278 -18.29 -11.97 5.05
N ASN A 279 -17.00 -11.97 5.40
CA ASN A 279 -15.91 -11.35 4.63
C ASN A 279 -16.18 -9.86 4.27
N ILE A 280 -16.85 -9.15 5.18
CA ILE A 280 -17.20 -7.74 5.04
C ILE A 280 -16.10 -6.88 5.64
N SER A 281 -15.77 -5.81 4.92
CA SER A 281 -14.72 -4.87 5.34
C SER A 281 -15.22 -3.87 6.40
N ALA A 282 -14.29 -3.25 7.15
CA ALA A 282 -14.67 -2.25 8.15
C ALA A 282 -15.44 -1.07 7.52
N LEU A 283 -15.11 -0.67 6.30
CA LEU A 283 -15.83 0.40 5.59
C LEU A 283 -17.30 0.06 5.35
N ALA A 284 -17.59 -1.20 5.02
CA ALA A 284 -18.96 -1.65 4.80
C ALA A 284 -19.75 -1.73 6.12
N LEU A 285 -19.10 -2.07 7.24
CA LEU A 285 -19.71 -1.97 8.57
C LEU A 285 -20.08 -0.54 8.93
N ALA A 286 -19.15 0.42 8.76
CA ALA A 286 -19.44 1.80 9.11
C ALA A 286 -20.53 2.43 8.22
N ALA A 287 -20.68 1.98 6.97
CA ALA A 287 -21.79 2.40 6.11
C ALA A 287 -23.16 1.88 6.59
N GLN A 288 -23.22 0.85 7.45
CA GLN A 288 -24.46 0.39 8.07
C GLN A 288 -24.78 1.15 9.36
N VAL A 289 -23.76 1.67 10.04
CA VAL A 289 -23.88 2.41 11.31
C VAL A 289 -24.14 3.90 11.09
N ILE A 290 -23.60 4.48 10.02
CA ILE A 290 -23.80 5.89 9.64
C ILE A 290 -24.99 5.95 8.66
N PRO A 291 -26.11 6.61 9.01
CA PRO A 291 -27.27 6.77 8.12
C PRO A 291 -27.00 7.67 6.91
#